data_AF-A0AAV6YEW7-F1
#
_entry.id   AF-A0AAV6YEW7-F1
#
_cell.length_a   1.000
_cell.length_b   1.000
_cell.length_c   1.000
_cell.angle_alpha   90.00
_cell.angle_beta   90.00
_cell.angle_gamma   90.00
#
_symmetry.space_group_name_H-M   'P 1'
#
loop_
_entity.id
_entity.type
_entity.pdbx_description
1 polymer ?
#
loop_
_entity_poly.entity_id
_entity_poly.type
_entity_poly.pdbx_seq_one_letter_code
_entity_poly.pdbx_strand_id
1 'polypeptide(L)'
;MATQCVQVKNVVKTSPQTLSNLCLKINAKLGGINNVLVPHQRPSVFQQPVIFLGADVTHPPAGDGKKPSIAAVVGSMDGHPSRYCATVRVQTSRQDTTQELLYSQEVIQDLSNMVRELLIQFYKSTRFKPTRIIYYRGGVSEGQMKQVGLKYFNLFN
;
A
#
# COMPACT_ATOMS: atom_id res chain seq x y z
N MET A 1 1.39 16.72 -12.28
CA MET A 1 0.83 16.44 -13.62
C MET A 1 0.59 14.94 -13.72
N ALA A 2 -0.62 14.51 -14.07
CA ALA A 2 -0.93 13.08 -14.25
C ALA A 2 -0.46 12.59 -15.63
N THR A 3 0.10 11.39 -15.71
CA THR A 3 0.57 10.78 -16.99
C THR A 3 -0.05 9.41 -17.20
N GLN A 4 -0.23 9.02 -18.46
CA GLN A 4 -0.71 7.69 -18.84
C GLN A 4 0.04 7.17 -20.06
N CYS A 5 0.97 6.24 -19.85
CA CYS A 5 1.72 5.62 -20.95
C CYS A 5 0.90 4.50 -21.61
N VAL A 6 1.03 4.38 -22.93
CA VAL A 6 0.43 3.31 -23.73
C VAL A 6 1.48 2.83 -24.74
N GLN A 7 1.69 1.51 -24.83
CA GLN A 7 2.62 0.96 -25.82
C GLN A 7 2.08 1.20 -27.24
N VAL A 8 2.97 1.53 -28.19
CA VAL A 8 2.60 1.85 -29.58
C VAL A 8 1.72 0.77 -30.20
N LYS A 9 2.03 -0.52 -29.99
CA LYS A 9 1.20 -1.62 -30.51
C LYS A 9 -0.27 -1.58 -30.07
N ASN A 10 -0.54 -1.09 -28.85
CA ASN A 10 -1.89 -0.96 -28.30
C ASN A 10 -2.61 0.32 -28.78
N VAL A 11 -1.87 1.24 -29.40
CA VAL A 11 -2.41 2.43 -30.08
C VAL A 11 -2.73 2.10 -31.54
N VAL A 12 -1.80 1.41 -32.22
CA VAL A 12 -1.96 0.99 -33.62
C VAL A 12 -3.11 0.00 -33.79
N LYS A 13 -3.23 -0.97 -32.88
CA LYS A 13 -4.34 -1.93 -32.86
C LYS A 13 -5.04 -1.87 -31.51
N THR A 14 -6.15 -1.16 -31.46
CA THR A 14 -6.98 -1.04 -30.26
C THR A 14 -7.96 -2.21 -30.14
N SER A 15 -8.44 -2.45 -28.93
CA SER A 15 -9.62 -3.29 -28.68
C SER A 15 -10.49 -2.62 -27.62
N PRO A 16 -11.82 -2.84 -27.65
CA PRO A 16 -12.71 -2.28 -26.63
C PRO A 16 -12.29 -2.64 -25.20
N GLN A 17 -11.81 -3.88 -24.98
CA GLN A 17 -11.31 -4.31 -23.67
C GLN A 17 -10.06 -3.54 -23.23
N THR A 18 -9.09 -3.33 -24.12
CA THR A 18 -7.86 -2.58 -23.81
C THR A 18 -8.18 -1.13 -23.49
N LEU A 19 -9.06 -0.51 -24.27
CA LEU A 19 -9.49 0.88 -24.06
C LEU A 19 -10.26 1.03 -22.74
N SER A 20 -11.16 0.09 -22.44
CA SER A 20 -11.88 0.06 -21.15
C SER A 20 -10.91 -0.01 -19.97
N ASN A 21 -9.94 -0.93 -20.00
CA ASN A 21 -8.92 -1.05 -18.96
C ASN A 21 -8.05 0.21 -18.83
N LEU A 22 -7.79 0.90 -19.94
CA LEU A 22 -7.07 2.17 -19.94
C LEU A 22 -7.89 3.27 -19.26
N CYS A 23 -9.18 3.37 -19.57
CA CYS A 23 -10.11 4.31 -18.93
C CYS A 23 -10.19 4.09 -17.42
N LEU A 24 -10.20 2.83 -16.95
CA LEU A 24 -10.18 2.53 -15.51
C LEU A 24 -8.96 3.13 -14.80
N LYS A 25 -7.79 3.09 -15.45
CA LYS A 25 -6.53 3.65 -14.92
C LYS A 25 -6.52 5.17 -14.96
N ILE A 26 -7.03 5.76 -16.05
CA ILE A 26 -7.13 7.21 -16.21
C ILE A 26 -8.08 7.79 -15.17
N ASN A 27 -9.28 7.21 -15.01
CA ASN A 27 -10.27 7.66 -14.04
C ASN A 27 -9.68 7.66 -12.61
N ALA A 28 -9.02 6.57 -12.22
CA ALA A 28 -8.37 6.48 -10.91
C ALA A 28 -7.26 7.54 -10.73
N LYS A 29 -6.42 7.79 -11.75
CA LYS A 29 -5.35 8.81 -11.69
C LYS A 29 -5.86 10.24 -11.59
N LEU A 30 -7.05 10.50 -12.12
CA LEU A 30 -7.72 11.79 -12.02
C LEU A 30 -8.59 11.90 -10.74
N GLY A 31 -8.53 10.90 -9.85
CA GLY A 31 -9.22 10.91 -8.55
C GLY A 31 -10.65 10.39 -8.59
N GLY A 32 -11.10 9.85 -9.72
CA GLY A 32 -12.42 9.24 -9.86
C GLY A 32 -12.53 7.87 -9.19
N ILE A 33 -13.77 7.43 -8.98
CA ILE A 33 -14.11 6.13 -8.39
C ILE A 33 -14.73 5.27 -9.49
N ASN A 34 -14.13 4.12 -9.78
CA ASN A 34 -14.62 3.20 -10.82
C ASN A 34 -15.84 2.40 -10.35
N ASN A 35 -15.79 1.91 -9.12
CA ASN A 35 -16.83 1.14 -8.47
C ASN A 35 -16.64 1.17 -6.95
N VAL A 36 -17.68 0.77 -6.23
CA VAL A 36 -17.70 0.64 -4.77
C VAL A 36 -18.38 -0.66 -4.39
N LEU A 37 -18.05 -1.18 -3.21
CA LEU A 37 -18.80 -2.30 -2.64
C LEU A 37 -20.26 -1.89 -2.39
N VAL A 38 -21.18 -2.81 -2.65
CA VAL A 38 -22.61 -2.61 -2.42
C VAL A 38 -22.83 -2.27 -0.93
N PRO A 39 -23.32 -1.06 -0.58
CA PRO A 39 -23.22 -0.56 0.79
C PRO A 39 -23.86 -1.44 1.87
N HIS A 40 -24.97 -2.11 1.54
CA HIS A 40 -25.72 -2.99 2.46
C HIS A 40 -25.16 -4.41 2.56
N GLN A 41 -24.20 -4.78 1.71
CA GLN A 41 -23.49 -6.06 1.78
C GLN A 41 -22.13 -5.93 2.49
N ARG A 42 -21.77 -4.72 2.93
CA ARG A 42 -20.51 -4.48 3.63
C ARG A 42 -20.54 -5.09 5.04
N PRO A 43 -19.43 -5.71 5.50
CA PRO A 43 -19.32 -6.19 6.87
C PRO A 43 -19.54 -5.07 7.91
N SER A 44 -19.90 -5.45 9.14
CA SER A 44 -20.15 -4.52 10.25
C SER A 44 -18.95 -3.63 10.59
N VAL A 45 -17.74 -3.98 10.16
CA VAL A 45 -16.55 -3.16 10.37
C VAL A 45 -16.67 -1.74 9.78
N PHE A 46 -17.47 -1.59 8.71
CA PHE A 46 -17.73 -0.33 8.02
C PHE A 46 -18.74 0.59 8.74
N GLN A 47 -19.36 0.14 9.84
CA GLN A 47 -20.31 0.95 10.61
C GLN A 47 -19.64 2.08 11.39
N GLN A 48 -18.32 2.01 11.56
CA GLN A 48 -17.50 3.07 12.14
C GLN A 48 -16.37 3.44 11.18
N PRO A 49 -15.79 4.64 11.28
CA PRO A 49 -14.66 5.04 10.46
C PRO A 49 -13.49 4.03 10.60
N VAL A 50 -13.09 3.43 9.48
CA VAL A 50 -12.00 2.45 9.42
C VAL A 50 -11.05 2.83 8.30
N ILE A 51 -9.75 2.69 8.55
CA ILE A 51 -8.71 2.85 7.53
C ILE A 51 -8.13 1.48 7.19
N PHE A 52 -8.05 1.18 5.90
CA PHE A 52 -7.39 -0.01 5.36
C PHE A 52 -6.00 0.38 4.91
N LEU A 53 -4.99 -0.25 5.50
CA LEU A 53 -3.60 -0.08 5.15
C LEU A 53 -3.08 -1.30 4.39
N GLY A 54 -2.30 -1.06 3.35
CA GLY A 54 -1.58 -2.09 2.62
C GLY A 54 -0.08 -1.78 2.67
N ALA A 55 0.75 -2.77 2.94
CA ALA A 55 2.18 -2.57 3.07
C ALA A 55 2.98 -3.68 2.40
N ASP A 56 4.09 -3.30 1.77
CA ASP A 56 5.01 -4.20 1.11
C ASP A 56 6.46 -3.69 1.15
N VAL A 57 7.41 -4.60 1.06
CA VAL A 57 8.84 -4.31 0.89
C VAL A 57 9.33 -5.02 -0.36
N THR A 58 9.88 -4.25 -1.30
CA THR A 58 10.51 -4.77 -2.51
C THR A 58 12.02 -4.77 -2.35
N HIS A 59 12.64 -5.93 -2.54
CA HIS A 59 14.08 -6.12 -2.47
C HIS A 59 14.73 -6.00 -3.85
N PRO A 60 16.02 -5.62 -3.92
CA PRO A 60 16.77 -5.69 -5.16
C PRO A 60 16.94 -7.14 -5.64
N PRO A 61 17.28 -7.37 -6.92
CA PRO A 61 17.57 -8.70 -7.43
C PRO A 61 18.66 -9.42 -6.64
N ALA A 62 18.59 -10.75 -6.59
CA ALA A 62 19.60 -11.57 -5.93
C ALA A 62 21.01 -11.25 -6.49
N GLY A 63 21.97 -11.07 -5.59
CA GLY A 63 23.36 -10.72 -5.93
C GLY A 63 23.67 -9.21 -5.90
N ASP A 64 22.67 -8.34 -5.78
CA ASP A 64 22.88 -6.89 -5.64
C ASP A 64 22.86 -6.46 -4.17
N GLY A 65 24.02 -6.52 -3.52
CA GLY A 65 24.19 -6.12 -2.11
C GLY A 65 24.33 -4.62 -1.86
N LYS A 66 24.28 -3.79 -2.92
CA LYS A 66 24.50 -2.34 -2.81
C LYS A 66 23.19 -1.55 -2.87
N LYS A 67 22.19 -2.06 -3.58
CA LYS A 67 20.90 -1.39 -3.67
C LYS A 67 20.09 -1.53 -2.39
N PRO A 68 19.38 -0.46 -1.98
CA PRO A 68 18.48 -0.53 -0.84
C PRO A 68 17.19 -1.26 -1.19
N SER A 69 16.45 -1.66 -0.16
CA SER A 69 15.07 -2.11 -0.30
C SER A 69 14.11 -0.92 -0.30
N ILE A 70 12.93 -1.08 -0.90
CA ILE A 70 11.90 -0.04 -0.96
C ILE A 70 10.68 -0.51 -0.18
N ALA A 71 10.32 0.23 0.87
CA ALA A 71 9.10 0.03 1.62
C ALA A 71 7.99 0.95 1.09
N ALA A 72 6.80 0.41 0.89
CA ALA A 72 5.62 1.16 0.50
C ALA A 72 4.48 0.86 1.46
N VAL A 73 3.77 1.91 1.90
CA VAL A 73 2.54 1.79 2.69
C VAL A 73 1.48 2.66 2.05
N VAL A 74 0.32 2.07 1.76
CA VAL A 74 -0.86 2.76 1.25
C VAL A 74 -1.96 2.77 2.29
N GLY A 75 -2.84 3.76 2.23
CA GLY A 75 -4.03 3.85 3.08
C GLY A 75 -5.26 4.27 2.30
N SER A 76 -6.42 3.68 2.61
CA SER A 76 -7.72 4.08 2.05
C SER A 76 -8.07 5.50 2.48
N MET A 77 -8.70 6.30 1.62
CA MET A 77 -8.95 7.74 1.82
C MET A 77 -10.45 8.11 1.79
N ASP A 78 -11.33 7.12 1.78
CA ASP A 78 -12.78 7.27 1.77
C ASP A 78 -13.48 6.11 2.53
N GLY A 79 -14.79 6.21 2.70
CA GLY A 79 -15.61 5.18 3.35
C GLY A 79 -16.01 4.00 2.44
N HIS A 80 -15.68 4.04 1.16
CA HIS A 80 -15.92 2.99 0.16
C HIS A 80 -14.71 2.09 -0.09
N PRO A 81 -13.67 2.23 0.74
CA PRO A 81 -12.23 2.17 0.44
C PRO A 81 -11.87 2.00 -1.05
N SER A 82 -12.22 2.98 -1.90
CA SER A 82 -11.89 2.95 -3.33
C SER A 82 -10.66 3.79 -3.69
N ARG A 83 -10.45 4.92 -2.99
CA ARG A 83 -9.28 5.79 -3.18
C ARG A 83 -8.20 5.48 -2.15
N TYR A 84 -6.94 5.51 -2.57
CA TYR A 84 -5.78 5.29 -1.70
C TYR A 84 -4.71 6.37 -1.90
N CYS A 85 -4.02 6.72 -0.81
CA CYS A 85 -2.77 7.48 -0.86
C CYS A 85 -1.59 6.57 -0.50
N ALA A 86 -0.40 6.92 -0.96
CA ALA A 86 0.82 6.13 -0.77
C ALA A 86 1.89 6.95 -0.04
N THR A 87 2.68 6.25 0.76
CA THR A 87 3.95 6.70 1.34
C THR A 87 5.02 5.68 0.95
N VAL A 88 6.22 6.16 0.63
CA VAL A 88 7.32 5.31 0.16
C VAL A 88 8.61 5.72 0.88
N ARG A 89 9.42 4.73 1.24
CA ARG A 89 10.72 4.91 1.89
C ARG A 89 11.76 3.98 1.29
N VAL A 90 12.96 4.50 1.15
CA VAL A 90 14.15 3.70 0.89
C VAL A 90 14.69 3.25 2.23
N GLN A 91 14.96 1.95 2.39
CA GLN A 91 15.56 1.41 3.60
C GLN A 91 16.78 0.57 3.27
N THR A 92 17.87 0.83 4.00
CA THR A 92 19.18 0.27 3.69
C THR A 92 19.23 -1.22 4.01
N SER A 93 19.79 -1.99 3.08
CA SER A 93 20.22 -3.37 3.32
C SER A 93 21.37 -3.31 4.32
N ARG A 94 21.21 -3.83 5.54
CA ARG A 94 22.36 -4.02 6.44
C ARG A 94 23.24 -5.08 5.78
N GLN A 95 24.49 -4.72 5.49
CA GLN A 95 25.47 -5.54 4.73
C GLN A 95 26.01 -6.75 5.51
N ASP A 96 25.49 -7.06 6.70
CA ASP A 96 25.97 -8.17 7.51
C ASP A 96 25.13 -9.43 7.27
N THR A 97 25.81 -10.48 6.80
CA THR A 97 25.30 -11.74 6.26
C THR A 97 24.74 -12.71 7.31
N THR A 98 24.34 -12.24 8.49
CA THR A 98 23.72 -13.10 9.50
C THR A 98 22.24 -13.29 9.21
N GLN A 99 21.75 -14.51 9.40
CA GLN A 99 20.36 -14.89 9.12
C GLN A 99 19.38 -13.92 9.81
N GLU A 100 19.64 -13.52 11.06
CA GLU A 100 18.86 -12.51 11.82
C GLU A 100 18.65 -11.16 11.11
N LEU A 101 19.61 -10.72 10.27
CA LEU A 101 19.53 -9.44 9.59
C LEU A 101 18.76 -9.49 8.27
N LEU A 102 18.68 -10.65 7.61
CA LEU A 102 17.79 -10.86 6.46
C LEU A 102 16.32 -10.71 6.88
N TYR A 103 15.94 -11.23 8.05
CA TYR A 103 14.60 -11.00 8.63
C TYR A 103 14.35 -9.51 8.95
N SER A 104 15.40 -8.75 9.29
CA SER A 104 15.28 -7.31 9.59
C SER A 104 14.98 -6.45 8.37
N GLN A 105 15.22 -6.94 7.14
CA GLN A 105 14.96 -6.14 5.92
C GLN A 105 13.48 -6.11 5.54
N GLU A 106 12.69 -7.11 5.96
CA GLU A 106 11.24 -7.15 5.77
C GLU A 106 10.49 -6.23 6.74
N VAL A 107 11.16 -5.75 7.78
CA VAL A 107 10.59 -4.78 8.70
C VAL A 107 10.67 -3.40 8.07
N ILE A 108 9.52 -2.75 7.91
CA ILE A 108 9.42 -1.35 7.48
C ILE A 108 9.94 -0.47 8.61
N GLN A 109 11.10 0.15 8.38
CA GLN A 109 11.82 0.87 9.43
C GLN A 109 11.10 2.15 9.88
N ASP A 110 10.51 2.88 8.92
CA ASP A 110 9.86 4.17 9.15
C ASP A 110 8.32 4.06 9.19
N LEU A 111 7.80 2.90 9.56
CA LEU A 111 6.36 2.60 9.49
C LEU A 111 5.52 3.63 10.27
N SER A 112 5.97 4.05 11.46
CA SER A 112 5.23 4.98 12.31
C SER A 112 4.97 6.32 11.62
N ASN A 113 5.98 6.89 10.95
CA ASN A 113 5.83 8.16 10.25
C ASN A 113 4.98 8.00 8.98
N MET A 114 5.19 6.91 8.23
CA MET A 114 4.38 6.57 7.06
C MET A 114 2.89 6.44 7.41
N VAL A 115 2.57 5.72 8.49
CA VAL A 115 1.20 5.57 9.00
C VAL A 115 0.66 6.91 9.49
N ARG A 116 1.45 7.70 10.23
CA ARG A 116 1.04 9.03 10.71
C ARG A 116 0.64 9.94 9.55
N GLU A 117 1.43 9.98 8.48
CA GLU A 117 1.11 10.74 7.27
C GLU A 117 -0.24 10.31 6.67
N LEU A 118 -0.46 9.00 6.55
CA LEU A 118 -1.71 8.44 6.02
C LEU A 118 -2.92 8.75 6.92
N LEU A 119 -2.77 8.69 8.24
CA LEU A 119 -3.84 9.05 9.19
C LEU A 119 -4.21 10.53 9.09
N ILE A 120 -3.22 11.42 8.93
CA ILE A 120 -3.47 12.85 8.71
C ILE A 120 -4.21 13.06 7.39
N GLN A 121 -3.81 12.38 6.31
CA GLN A 121 -4.48 12.49 5.01
C GLN A 121 -5.90 11.90 5.02
N PHE A 122 -6.11 10.81 5.74
CA PHE A 122 -7.43 10.23 5.96
C PHE A 122 -8.35 11.25 6.63
N TYR A 123 -7.91 11.86 7.73
CA TYR A 123 -8.70 12.88 8.43
C TYR A 123 -8.99 14.11 7.55
N LYS A 124 -8.00 14.56 6.75
CA LYS A 124 -8.22 15.67 5.79
C LYS A 124 -9.27 15.31 4.74
N SER A 125 -9.31 14.06 4.29
CA SER A 125 -10.19 13.60 3.21
C SER A 125 -11.60 13.26 3.70
N THR A 126 -11.73 12.69 4.90
CA THR A 126 -13.01 12.16 5.41
C THR A 126 -13.61 13.00 6.53
N ARG A 127 -12.81 13.81 7.23
CA ARG A 127 -13.14 14.50 8.50
C ARG A 127 -13.45 13.56 9.67
N PHE A 128 -13.13 12.28 9.53
CA PHE A 128 -13.24 11.29 10.60
C PHE A 128 -11.87 10.80 11.05
N LYS A 129 -11.73 10.52 12.35
CA LYS A 129 -10.60 9.75 12.87
C LYS A 129 -10.98 8.26 12.79
N PRO A 130 -10.11 7.38 12.26
CA PRO A 130 -10.43 5.96 12.22
C PRO A 130 -10.51 5.41 13.64
N THR A 131 -11.57 4.67 13.96
CA THR A 131 -11.68 3.91 15.21
C THR A 131 -11.02 2.54 15.09
N ARG A 132 -10.74 2.10 13.86
CA ARG A 132 -10.07 0.84 13.54
C ARG A 132 -9.05 1.03 12.42
N ILE A 133 -7.93 0.32 12.54
CA ILE A 133 -6.91 0.20 11.50
C ILE A 133 -6.85 -1.27 11.09
N ILE A 134 -7.05 -1.57 9.81
CA ILE A 134 -6.87 -2.91 9.25
C ILE A 134 -5.60 -2.88 8.42
N TYR A 135 -4.59 -3.62 8.84
CA TYR A 135 -3.26 -3.61 8.23
C TYR A 135 -2.97 -4.92 7.51
N TYR A 136 -2.90 -4.87 6.18
CA TYR A 136 -2.49 -5.98 5.33
C TYR A 136 -1.01 -5.83 4.97
N ARG A 137 -0.17 -6.74 5.48
CA ARG A 137 1.25 -6.84 5.10
C ARG A 137 1.46 -8.04 4.17
N GLY A 138 1.77 -7.78 2.90
CA GLY A 138 2.14 -8.82 1.93
C GLY A 138 3.59 -9.26 2.12
N GLY A 139 4.12 -10.20 1.33
CA GLY A 139 5.56 -10.48 1.20
C GLY A 139 6.30 -11.07 2.42
N VAL A 140 5.61 -11.35 3.54
CA VAL A 140 6.24 -11.89 4.76
C VAL A 140 6.12 -13.41 4.75
N SER A 141 7.25 -14.11 4.81
CA SER A 141 7.26 -15.58 4.95
C SER A 141 6.80 -16.04 6.33
N GLU A 142 6.37 -17.29 6.45
CA GLU A 142 5.90 -17.86 7.73
C GLU A 142 6.96 -17.74 8.84
N GLY A 143 8.24 -17.97 8.52
CA GLY A 143 9.36 -17.82 9.44
C GLY A 143 9.60 -16.39 9.93
N GLN A 144 9.10 -15.38 9.20
CA GLN A 144 9.20 -13.96 9.54
C GLN A 144 7.97 -13.44 10.32
N MET A 145 6.86 -14.17 10.29
CA MET A 145 5.56 -13.67 10.73
C MET A 145 5.54 -13.25 12.21
N LYS A 146 6.18 -14.02 13.10
CA LYS A 146 6.24 -13.68 14.54
C LYS A 146 6.99 -12.38 14.78
N GLN A 147 8.19 -12.23 14.20
CA GLN A 147 9.04 -11.06 14.41
C GLN A 147 8.41 -9.78 13.82
N VAL A 148 7.89 -9.89 12.60
CA VAL A 148 7.23 -8.78 11.91
C VAL A 148 5.92 -8.40 12.63
N GLY A 149 5.13 -9.40 13.02
CA GLY A 149 3.87 -9.21 13.75
C GLY A 149 4.06 -8.52 15.10
N LEU A 150 4.99 -9.01 15.93
CA LEU A 150 5.29 -8.41 17.25
C LEU A 150 5.73 -6.95 17.13
N LYS A 151 6.63 -6.65 16.17
CA LYS A 151 7.17 -5.30 16.01
C LYS A 151 6.13 -4.31 15.51
N TYR A 152 5.20 -4.72 14.66
CA TYR A 152 4.11 -3.86 14.21
C TYR A 152 2.98 -3.76 15.22
N PHE A 153 2.67 -4.82 15.96
CA PHE A 153 1.64 -4.78 17.00
C PHE A 153 1.95 -3.70 18.05
N ASN A 154 3.22 -3.59 18.46
CA ASN A 154 3.65 -2.57 19.42
C ASN A 154 3.62 -1.13 18.88
N LEU A 155 3.49 -0.93 17.56
CA LEU A 155 3.40 0.41 16.96
C LEU A 155 1.98 0.98 16.97
N PHE A 156 0.97 0.13 17.11
CA PHE A 156 -0.44 0.51 17.06
C PHE A 156 -1.13 0.47 18.44
N ASN A 157 -0.41 0.10 19.50
CA ASN A 157 -0.84 0.21 20.90
C ASN A 157 -0.10 1.37 21.59
#